data_AF-A0A378MXX1-F1
#
_entry.id   AF-A0A378MXX1-F1
#
_cell.length_a   1.000
_cell.length_b   1.000
_cell.length_c   1.000
_cell.angle_alpha   90.00
_cell.angle_beta   90.00
_cell.angle_gamma   90.00
#
_symmetry.space_group_name_H-M   'P 1'
#
loop_
_entity.id
_entity.type
_entity.pdbx_description
1 polymer ?
#
loop_
_entity_poly.entity_id
_entity_poly.type
_entity_poly.pdbx_seq_one_letter_code
_entity_poly.pdbx_strand_id
1 'polypeptide(L)'
;MNNQPDEGPMNNISEMLKQANYPTKAIISIGATRYTPFGESNLLQVGDVSMVVVYNVKKYSHSQIEEMAKLETFSEDISALIQTVR
;
A
#
# COMPACT_ATOMS: atom_id res chain seq x y z
N MET A 1 -17.29 10.67 -6.46
CA MET A 1 -16.73 9.78 -5.42
C MET A 1 -17.25 8.38 -5.65
N ASN A 2 -16.49 7.34 -5.27
CA ASN A 2 -16.98 5.95 -5.34
C ASN A 2 -18.01 5.69 -4.21
N ASN A 3 -18.50 4.44 -4.11
CA ASN A 3 -19.49 4.02 -3.12
C ASN A 3 -18.87 3.52 -1.80
N GLN A 4 -17.71 4.05 -1.38
CA GLN A 4 -17.02 3.57 -0.17
C GLN A 4 -17.81 3.94 1.11
N PRO A 5 -18.22 2.94 1.93
CA PRO A 5 -18.88 3.19 3.20
C PRO A 5 -17.87 3.51 4.32
N ASP A 6 -18.38 3.92 5.49
CA ASP A 6 -17.59 3.91 6.72
C ASP A 6 -17.44 2.45 7.20
N GLU A 7 -16.21 1.92 7.19
CA GLU A 7 -15.90 0.57 7.66
C GLU A 7 -14.42 0.44 8.03
N GLY A 8 -14.14 0.00 9.27
CA GLY A 8 -12.77 -0.11 9.78
C GLY A 8 -12.03 1.25 9.70
N PRO A 9 -10.85 1.31 9.06
CA PRO A 9 -10.12 2.58 8.86
C PRO A 9 -10.62 3.38 7.65
N MET A 10 -11.60 2.89 6.89
CA MET A 10 -12.16 3.59 5.74
C MET A 10 -13.22 4.58 6.20
N ASN A 11 -13.17 5.80 5.66
CA ASN A 11 -14.21 6.81 5.87
C ASN A 11 -15.11 6.97 4.64
N ASN A 12 -16.36 7.34 4.86
CA ASN A 12 -17.28 7.81 3.83
C ASN A 12 -16.94 9.26 3.47
N ILE A 13 -15.93 9.42 2.61
CA ILE A 13 -15.42 10.74 2.21
C ILE A 13 -16.52 11.56 1.50
N SER A 14 -17.48 10.92 0.82
CA SER A 14 -18.58 11.64 0.15
C SER A 14 -19.48 12.37 1.17
N GLU A 15 -19.81 11.70 2.28
CA GLU A 15 -20.58 12.31 3.36
C GLU A 15 -19.77 13.38 4.10
N MET A 16 -18.48 13.15 4.32
CA MET A 16 -17.59 14.16 4.93
C MET A 16 -17.51 15.45 4.09
N LEU A 17 -17.40 15.34 2.76
CA LEU A 17 -17.38 16.49 1.86
C LEU A 17 -18.71 17.27 1.91
N LYS A 18 -19.83 16.57 2.00
CA LYS A 18 -21.16 17.18 2.15
C LYS A 18 -21.27 17.95 3.47
N GLN A 19 -20.83 17.35 4.58
CA GLN A 19 -20.80 18.00 5.90
C GLN A 19 -19.87 19.23 5.93
N ALA A 20 -18.78 19.20 5.15
CA ALA A 20 -17.87 20.32 4.96
C ALA A 20 -18.35 21.38 3.93
N ASN A 21 -19.59 21.28 3.45
CA ASN A 21 -20.17 22.16 2.43
C ASN A 21 -19.34 22.23 1.13
N TYR A 22 -18.89 21.08 0.64
CA TYR A 22 -18.24 20.90 -0.66
C TYR A 22 -17.10 21.89 -0.93
N PRO A 23 -16.02 21.87 -0.13
CA PRO A 23 -14.91 22.79 -0.32
C PRO A 23 -14.23 22.55 -1.67
N THR A 24 -13.75 23.61 -2.31
CA THR A 24 -13.03 23.52 -3.59
C THR A 24 -11.63 22.93 -3.46
N LYS A 25 -11.13 22.78 -2.22
CA LYS A 25 -9.82 22.21 -1.89
C LYS A 25 -9.91 21.40 -0.59
N ALA A 26 -9.16 20.30 -0.51
CA ALA A 26 -9.05 19.48 0.68
C ALA A 26 -7.62 18.94 0.84
N ILE A 27 -7.22 18.70 2.10
CA ILE A 27 -6.01 17.93 2.44
C ILE A 27 -6.49 16.59 2.97
N ILE A 28 -6.02 15.50 2.38
CA ILE A 28 -6.36 14.13 2.79
C ILE A 28 -5.07 13.48 3.28
N SER A 29 -5.05 13.11 4.56
CA SER A 29 -3.96 12.35 5.17
C SER A 29 -4.40 10.90 5.30
N ILE A 30 -3.65 9.97 4.69
CA ILE A 30 -3.95 8.55 4.72
C ILE A 30 -2.85 7.85 5.52
N GLY A 31 -3.23 7.14 6.58
CA GLY A 31 -2.34 6.24 7.29
C GLY A 31 -2.40 4.83 6.70
N ALA A 32 -1.27 4.13 6.68
CA ALA A 32 -1.24 2.69 6.41
C ALA A 32 -1.42 1.94 7.73
N THR A 33 -2.63 1.49 8.06
CA THR A 33 -2.86 0.61 9.21
C THR A 33 -2.35 -0.80 8.91
N ARG A 34 -1.96 -1.56 9.94
CA ARG A 34 -1.48 -2.94 9.81
C ARG A 34 -2.68 -3.84 9.55
N TYR A 35 -2.85 -4.34 8.33
CA TYR A 35 -4.04 -5.09 7.92
C TYR A 35 -3.91 -6.61 8.04
N THR A 36 -2.75 -7.14 8.49
CA THR A 36 -2.51 -8.58 8.62
C THR A 36 -1.95 -8.93 9.99
N PRO A 37 -2.24 -10.14 10.55
CA PRO A 37 -1.63 -10.60 11.81
C PRO A 37 -0.10 -10.57 11.79
N PHE A 38 0.49 -10.77 10.61
CA PHE A 38 1.93 -10.62 10.39
C PHE A 38 2.38 -9.17 10.68
N GLY A 39 1.71 -8.17 10.09
CA GLY A 39 2.06 -6.76 10.30
C GLY A 39 1.83 -6.25 11.73
N GLU A 40 0.94 -6.90 12.51
CA GLU A 40 0.69 -6.56 13.91
C GLU A 40 1.87 -6.87 14.84
N SER A 41 2.61 -7.94 14.54
CA SER A 41 3.70 -8.46 15.38
C SER A 41 5.10 -8.25 14.79
N ASN A 42 5.20 -7.91 13.50
CA ASN A 42 6.47 -7.72 12.79
C ASN A 42 6.64 -6.25 12.42
N LEU A 43 7.43 -5.54 13.22
CA LEU A 43 7.79 -4.14 12.99
C LEU A 43 9.09 -4.06 12.21
N LEU A 44 9.16 -3.12 11.27
CA LEU A 44 10.40 -2.81 10.57
C LEU A 44 11.45 -2.28 11.56
N GLN A 45 12.69 -2.74 11.37
CA GLN A 45 13.87 -2.33 12.11
C GLN A 45 14.85 -1.58 11.20
N VAL A 46 15.71 -0.77 11.80
CA VAL A 46 16.81 -0.13 11.05
C VAL A 46 17.69 -1.21 10.43
N GLY A 47 17.95 -1.08 9.13
CA GLY A 47 18.68 -2.08 8.35
C GLY A 47 17.78 -3.04 7.56
N ASP A 48 16.48 -3.10 7.84
CA ASP A 48 15.55 -3.89 7.03
C ASP A 48 15.45 -3.35 5.61
N VAL A 49 15.16 -4.25 4.66
CA VAL A 49 14.84 -3.90 3.28
C VAL A 49 13.33 -4.03 3.08
N SER A 50 12.68 -2.91 2.82
CA SER A 50 11.27 -2.84 2.45
C SER A 50 11.12 -2.78 0.93
N MET A 51 10.20 -3.59 0.39
CA MET A 51 9.94 -3.66 -1.05
C MET A 51 8.45 -3.50 -1.35
N VAL A 52 8.12 -2.65 -2.32
CA VAL A 52 6.79 -2.57 -2.93
C VAL A 52 6.92 -2.95 -4.39
N VAL A 53 6.28 -4.05 -4.80
CA VAL A 53 6.42 -4.63 -6.14
C VAL A 53 5.05 -4.70 -6.82
N VAL A 54 4.92 -4.04 -7.96
CA VAL A 54 3.70 -4.06 -8.79
C VAL A 54 3.97 -4.87 -10.06
N TYR A 55 3.16 -5.90 -10.29
CA TYR A 55 3.35 -6.86 -11.37
C TYR A 55 2.03 -7.33 -11.99
N ASN A 56 2.09 -7.81 -13.23
CA ASN A 56 0.93 -8.41 -13.90
C ASN A 56 0.76 -9.89 -13.50
N VAL A 57 -0.30 -10.18 -12.76
CA VAL A 57 -0.62 -11.55 -12.28
C VAL A 57 -0.89 -12.56 -13.40
N LYS A 58 -1.21 -12.11 -14.63
CA LYS A 58 -1.33 -13.01 -15.79
C LYS A 58 0.01 -13.51 -16.32
N LYS A 59 1.11 -12.83 -15.96
CA LYS A 59 2.48 -13.14 -16.43
C LYS A 59 3.35 -13.74 -15.33
N TYR A 60 3.16 -13.32 -14.08
CA TYR A 60 3.98 -13.76 -12.94
C TYR A 60 3.12 -14.33 -11.81
N SER A 61 3.59 -15.43 -11.21
CA SER A 61 3.06 -15.94 -9.95
C SER A 61 3.66 -15.19 -8.76
N HIS A 62 3.01 -15.29 -7.60
CA HIS A 62 3.54 -14.75 -6.36
C HIS A 62 4.93 -15.32 -6.02
N SER A 63 5.13 -16.63 -6.17
CA SER A 63 6.40 -17.30 -5.88
C SER A 63 7.55 -16.82 -6.77
N GLN A 64 7.29 -16.50 -8.04
CA GLN A 64 8.29 -15.92 -8.93
C GLN A 64 8.72 -14.53 -8.46
N ILE A 65 7.76 -13.73 -7.98
CA ILE A 65 8.05 -12.40 -7.42
C ILE A 65 8.83 -12.51 -6.12
N GLU A 66 8.53 -13.48 -5.26
CA GLU A 66 9.32 -13.74 -4.04
C GLU A 66 10.77 -14.13 -4.36
N GLU A 67 11.01 -14.94 -5.40
CA GLU A 67 12.35 -15.30 -5.83
C GLU A 67 13.12 -14.09 -6.39
N MET A 68 12.48 -13.28 -7.23
CA MET A 68 13.06 -12.02 -7.73
C MET A 68 13.39 -11.05 -6.59
N ALA A 69 12.52 -10.95 -5.57
CA ALA A 69 12.73 -10.10 -4.41
C ALA A 69 13.94 -10.55 -3.57
N LYS A 70 14.13 -11.87 -3.36
CA LYS A 70 15.31 -12.40 -2.66
C LYS A 70 16.62 -12.10 -3.38
N LEU A 71 16.57 -12.00 -4.72
CA LEU A 71 17.72 -11.68 -5.57
C LEU A 71 17.85 -10.18 -5.88
N GLU A 72 16.92 -9.35 -5.39
CA GLU A 72 16.80 -7.92 -5.70
C GLU A 72 16.85 -7.59 -7.21
N THR A 73 16.40 -8.55 -8.05
CA THR A 73 16.51 -8.46 -9.51
C THR A 73 15.14 -8.69 -10.12
N PHE A 74 14.56 -7.64 -10.69
CA PHE A 74 13.22 -7.67 -11.29
C PHE A 74 13.28 -7.52 -12.81
N SER A 75 12.28 -8.06 -13.50
CA SER A 75 12.07 -7.85 -14.94
C SER A 75 11.75 -6.38 -15.24
N GLU A 76 12.10 -5.89 -16.43
CA GLU A 76 11.92 -4.48 -16.82
C GLU A 76 10.46 -4.01 -16.81
N ASP A 77 9.50 -4.93 -16.97
CA ASP A 77 8.06 -4.64 -16.94
C ASP A 77 7.46 -4.66 -15.52
N ILE A 78 8.29 -4.80 -14.49
CA ILE A 78 7.88 -4.75 -13.07
C ILE A 78 8.32 -3.42 -12.46
N SER A 79 7.39 -2.74 -11.79
CA SER A 79 7.71 -1.55 -11.00
C SER A 79 8.02 -1.96 -9.57
N ALA A 80 9.28 -1.86 -9.16
CA ALA A 80 9.74 -2.17 -7.81
C ALA A 80 10.33 -0.93 -7.12
N LEU A 81 9.85 -0.64 -5.91
CA LEU A 81 10.48 0.31 -4.99
C LEU A 81 11.18 -0.50 -3.90
N ILE A 82 12.51 -0.35 -3.79
CA ILE A 82 13.33 -1.02 -2.78
C ILE A 82 13.94 0.06 -1.88
N GLN A 83 13.74 -0.07 -0.58
CA GLN A 83 14.21 0.92 0.39
C GLN A 83 14.80 0.25 1.63
N THR A 84 16.00 0.66 2.01
CA THR A 84 16.56 0.33 3.32
C THR A 84 15.97 1.25 4.38
N VAL A 85 15.47 0.67 5.46
CA VAL A 85 14.96 1.38 6.64
C VAL A 85 16.14 2.00 7.40
N ARG A 86 16.08 3.31 7.66
CA ARG A 86 17.13 4.10 8.32
C ARG A 86 16.62 4.69 9.63
#